data_AF-A0A1S6WUH3-F1
#
_entry.id   AF-A0A1S6WUH3-F1
#
_cell.length_a   1.000
_cell.length_b   1.000
_cell.length_c   1.000
_cell.angle_alpha   90.00
_cell.angle_beta   90.00
_cell.angle_gamma   90.00
#
_symmetry.space_group_name_H-M   'P 1'
#
loop_
_entity.id
_entity.type
_entity.pdbx_description
1 polymer ?
#
loop_
_entity_poly.entity_id
_entity_poly.type
_entity_poly.pdbx_seq_one_letter_code
_entity_poly.pdbx_strand_id
1 'polypeptide(L)' 'MRVIFLGPPGAGKGTQAKILGEHYNIPQLSTGDMLREAVITEKEIGKKIKPL' A
#
# COMPACT_ATOMS: atom_id res chain seq x y z
N MET A 1 -6.82 14.41 6.50
CA MET A 1 -5.46 14.19 7.07
C MET A 1 -4.62 13.41 6.07
N ARG A 2 -3.30 13.65 5.96
CA ARG A 2 -2.38 12.91 5.08
C ARG A 2 -1.18 12.44 5.90
N VAL A 3 -0.99 11.13 6.02
CA VAL A 3 0.04 10.50 6.86
C VAL A 3 0.83 9.50 6.04
N ILE A 4 2.14 9.46 6.24
CA ILE A 4 3.04 8.48 5.64
C ILE A 4 3.66 7.66 6.79
N PHE A 5 3.54 6.34 6.72
CA PHE A 5 4.19 5.44 7.67
C PHE A 5 5.53 4.94 7.10
N LEU A 6 6.63 5.23 7.81
CA LEU A 6 7.98 4.81 7.46
C LEU A 6 8.55 3.88 8.55
N GLY A 7 9.41 2.94 8.16
CA GLY A 7 10.01 1.97 9.07
C GLY A 7 10.33 0.63 8.40
N PRO A 8 11.16 -0.22 9.04
CA PRO A 8 11.61 -1.47 8.44
C PRO A 8 10.47 -2.50 8.26
N PRO A 9 10.68 -3.58 7.48
CA PRO A 9 9.76 -4.73 7.44
C PRO A 9 9.49 -5.25 8.85
N GLY A 10 8.25 -5.65 9.14
CA GLY A 10 7.86 -6.15 10.47
C GLY A 10 7.57 -5.07 11.54
N ALA A 11 7.87 -3.78 11.30
CA ALA A 11 7.65 -2.70 12.29
C ALA A 11 6.17 -2.34 12.56
N GLY A 12 5.19 -3.12 12.09
CA GLY A 12 3.77 -2.88 12.37
C GLY A 12 3.11 -1.71 11.63
N LYS A 13 3.76 -1.13 10.60
CA LYS A 13 3.23 0.01 9.81
C LYS A 13 1.82 -0.23 9.28
N GLY A 14 1.56 -1.40 8.71
CA GLY A 14 0.25 -1.76 8.16
C GLY A 14 -0.84 -1.82 9.24
N THR A 15 -0.51 -2.36 10.41
CA THR A 15 -1.40 -2.40 11.58
C THR A 15 -1.78 -0.99 12.02
N GLN A 16 -0.79 -0.09 12.15
CA GLN A 16 -1.04 1.29 12.55
C GLN A 16 -1.83 2.07 11.50
N ALA A 17 -1.52 1.87 10.21
CA ALA A 17 -2.26 2.50 9.12
C ALA A 17 -3.74 2.08 9.09
N LYS A 18 -4.04 0.80 9.36
CA LYS A 18 -5.42 0.30 9.46
C LYS A 18 -6.18 0.94 10.63
N ILE A 19 -5.60 0.94 11.83
CA ILE A 19 -6.20 1.55 13.04
C ILE A 19 -6.50 3.03 12.79
N LEU A 20 -5.53 3.77 12.23
CA LEU A 20 -5.69 5.19 11.94
C LEU A 20 -6.73 5.43 10.84
N GLY A 21 -6.76 4.58 9.81
CA GLY A 21 -7.74 4.63 8.74
C GLY A 21 -9.18 4.47 9.23
N GLU A 22 -9.41 3.47 10.09
CA GLU A 22 -10.71 3.23 10.73
C GLU A 22 -11.12 4.39 11.64
N HIS A 23 -10.20 4.88 12.48
CA HIS A 23 -10.50 5.95 13.44
C HIS A 23 -10.88 7.28 12.77
N TYR A 24 -10.17 7.64 11.70
CA TYR A 24 -10.40 8.91 11.01
C TYR A 24 -11.26 8.78 9.75
N ASN A 25 -11.79 7.60 9.47
CA ASN A 25 -12.54 7.27 8.25
C ASN A 25 -11.82 7.71 6.96
N ILE A 26 -10.54 7.36 6.86
CA ILE A 26 -9.70 7.63 5.69
C ILE A 26 -9.17 6.34 5.07
N PRO A 27 -9.04 6.27 3.73
CA PRO A 27 -8.54 5.07 3.08
C PRO A 27 -7.06 4.84 3.40
N GLN A 28 -6.72 3.58 3.67
CA GLN A 28 -5.33 3.13 3.70
C GLN A 28 -4.83 2.92 2.26
N LEU A 29 -3.64 3.45 1.95
CA LEU A 29 -2.96 3.20 0.69
C LEU A 29 -1.68 2.40 0.93
N SER A 30 -1.46 1.39 0.10
CA SER A 30 -0.29 0.49 0.15
C SER A 30 0.29 0.36 -1.25
N THR A 31 1.47 0.93 -1.48
CA THR A 31 2.13 0.88 -2.79
C THR A 31 2.39 -0.55 -3.23
N GLY A 32 2.72 -1.45 -2.30
CA GLY A 32 2.90 -2.87 -2.59
C GLY A 32 1.62 -3.56 -3.08
N ASP A 33 0.46 -3.25 -2.50
CA ASP A 33 -0.81 -3.83 -2.94
C ASP A 33 -1.25 -3.24 -4.28
N MET A 34 -1.14 -1.93 -4.46
CA MET A 34 -1.46 -1.25 -5.71
C MET A 34 -0.61 -1.74 -6.88
N LEU A 35 0.69 -1.97 -6.66
CA LEU A 35 1.58 -2.50 -7.68
C LEU A 35 1.26 -3.97 -8.01
N ARG A 36 1.00 -4.80 -7.00
CA ARG A 36 0.59 -6.21 -7.21
C ARG A 36 -0.73 -6.31 -7.97
N GLU A 37 -1.72 -5.49 -7.61
CA GLU A 37 -3.00 -5.41 -8.34
C GLU A 37 -2.77 -4.98 -9.79
N ALA A 38 -1.91 -3.99 -10.03
CA ALA A 38 -1.62 -3.53 -11.39
C ALA A 38 -0.97 -4.60 -12.26
N VAL A 39 -0.12 -5.47 -11.70
CA VAL A 39 0.45 -6.64 -12.39
C VAL A 39 -0.64 -7.66 -12.72
N ILE A 40 -1.47 -8.03 -11.74
CA ILE A 40 -2.52 -9.05 -11.90
C ILE A 40 -3.58 -8.60 -12.93
N THR A 41 -3.91 -7.30 -12.94
CA THR A 41 -4.91 -6.72 -13.84
C THR A 41 -4.34 -6.28 -15.19
N GLU A 42 -3.07 -6.59 -15.46
CA GLU A 42 -2.35 -6.25 -16.70
C GLU A 42 -2.45 -4.78 -17.11
N LYS A 43 -2.55 -3.88 -16.12
CA LYS A 43 -2.52 -2.43 -16.38
C LYS A 43 -1.18 -2.07 -17.04
N GLU A 44 -1.16 -1.00 -17.83
CA GLU A 44 0.06 -0.53 -18.52
C GLU A 44 1.26 -0.35 -17.58
N ILE A 45 1.02 0.11 -16.35
CA ILE A 45 2.08 0.19 -15.32
C ILE A 45 2.52 -1.19 -14.83
N GLY A 46 1.59 -2.15 -14.71
CA GLY A 46 1.86 -3.54 -14.35
C GLY A 46 2.77 -4.23 -15.35
N LYS A 47 2.56 -4.01 -16.65
CA LYS A 47 3.40 -4.55 -17.73
C LYS A 47 4.85 -4.05 -17.69
N LYS A 48 5.10 -2.87 -17.07
CA LYS A 48 6.45 -2.30 -16.91
C LYS A 48 7.19 -2.86 -15.70
N ILE A 49 6.52 -3.58 -14.82
CA ILE A 49 7.12 -4.17 -13.62
C ILE A 49 7.81 -5.47 -14.05
N LYS A 50 9.13 -5.52 -13.93
CA LYS A 50 9.91 -6.76 -14.10
C LYS A 50 9.54 -7.75 -12.98
N PRO A 51 9.66 -9.08 -13.19
CA PRO A 51 9.48 -10.04 -12.11
C PRO A 51 10.36 -9.61 -10.91
N LEU A 52 9.71 -9.43 -9.76
CA LEU A 52 10.32 -9.08 -8.47
C LEU A 52 11.23 -10.20 -7.98
#